data_AF-A0A6P4I846-F1
#
_entry.id   AF-A0A6P4I846-F1
#
_cell.length_a   1.000
_cell.length_b   1.000
_cell.length_c   1.000
_cell.angle_alpha   90.00
_cell.angle_beta   90.00
_cell.angle_gamma   90.00
#
_symmetry.space_group_name_H-M   'P 1'
#
loop_
_entity.id
_entity.type
_entity.pdbx_description
1 polymer ?
#
loop_
_entity_poly.entity_id
_entity_poly.type
_entity_poly.pdbx_seq_one_letter_code
_entity_poly.pdbx_strand_id
1 'polypeptide(L)'
;MQNLVCGKFLTFRWLFASNLCIAIASASASTSTVARPSTSKISSRLCQSNQHFFDIPRSAAKMSSGKEAGAAGAAAESYQADTNSVVFVTTPDRETGKKLASSIIERRLAACVNIVPEIESIYLWEGKVNQDSETLLMIKTRTERVDELSKFVRENHPYSVAEVISLPIQNGNLPYLNWITQTVPGRGSKD
;
A
#
# COMPACT_ATOMS: atom_id res chain seq x y z
N MET A 1 6.54 31.07 51.89
CA MET A 1 7.35 31.82 50.91
C MET A 1 7.03 31.25 49.53
N GLN A 2 6.76 32.10 48.54
CA GLN A 2 6.41 31.69 47.18
C GLN A 2 7.69 31.51 46.33
N ASN A 3 7.63 30.63 45.32
CA ASN A 3 8.38 30.63 44.05
C ASN A 3 7.94 29.35 43.30
N LEU A 4 6.95 29.34 42.40
CA LEU A 4 6.87 30.00 41.08
C LEU A 4 8.07 29.70 40.15
N VAL A 5 7.93 28.64 39.34
CA VAL A 5 8.39 28.64 37.95
C VAL A 5 7.26 28.09 37.08
N CYS A 6 6.56 28.98 36.37
CA CYS A 6 5.56 28.67 35.36
C CYS A 6 6.20 28.83 33.97
N GLY A 7 6.32 27.74 33.22
CA GLY A 7 6.91 27.70 31.88
C GLY A 7 5.86 27.78 30.77
N LYS A 8 5.77 28.94 30.11
CA LYS A 8 4.83 29.25 29.01
C LYS A 8 4.93 28.22 27.86
N PHE A 9 3.82 27.72 27.33
CA PHE A 9 3.01 28.35 26.28
C PHE A 9 3.82 28.80 25.04
N LEU A 10 3.78 27.99 23.98
CA LEU A 10 4.00 28.43 22.60
C LEU A 10 2.91 27.85 21.69
N THR A 11 1.85 28.63 21.48
CA THR A 11 0.84 28.40 20.44
C THR A 11 1.44 28.74 19.08
N PHE A 12 1.78 27.75 18.27
CA PHE A 12 2.22 27.98 16.89
C PHE A 12 1.01 28.25 15.98
N ARG A 13 0.74 29.54 15.78
CA ARG A 13 -0.34 30.04 14.92
C ARG A 13 0.07 29.90 13.45
N TRP A 14 -0.42 28.85 12.78
CA TRP A 14 -0.23 28.70 11.34
C TRP A 14 -1.01 29.79 10.58
N LEU A 15 -0.27 30.57 9.80
CA LEU A 15 -0.79 31.56 8.86
C LEU A 15 -0.57 31.01 7.45
N PHE A 16 -1.63 30.58 6.78
CA PHE A 16 -1.68 30.55 5.32
C PHE A 16 -2.81 31.45 4.83
N ALA A 17 -2.48 32.30 3.87
CA ALA A 17 -3.31 33.43 3.48
C ALA A 17 -4.41 33.03 2.47
N SER A 18 -5.59 33.62 2.64
CA SER A 18 -6.65 33.62 1.63
C SER A 18 -6.46 34.77 0.64
N ASN A 19 -6.70 34.51 -0.65
CA ASN A 19 -7.29 35.39 -1.68
C ASN A 19 -7.12 34.67 -3.03
N LEU A 20 -8.13 34.00 -3.58
CA LEU A 20 -9.31 34.55 -4.28
C LEU A 20 -8.95 35.30 -5.57
N CYS A 21 -9.32 34.73 -6.71
CA CYS A 21 -9.65 35.50 -7.91
C CYS A 21 -10.73 34.75 -8.73
N ILE A 22 -11.75 35.49 -9.16
CA ILE A 22 -12.92 34.99 -9.88
C ILE A 22 -12.71 35.23 -11.38
N ALA A 23 -13.08 34.25 -12.23
CA ALA A 23 -13.28 34.49 -13.66
C ALA A 23 -14.54 33.76 -14.14
N ILE A 24 -15.57 34.54 -14.47
CA ILE A 24 -16.80 34.06 -15.13
C ILE A 24 -16.64 34.32 -16.63
N ALA A 25 -16.86 33.31 -17.46
CA ALA A 25 -16.92 33.46 -18.91
C ALA A 25 -18.15 32.74 -19.48
N SER A 26 -19.15 33.51 -19.89
CA SER A 26 -20.34 33.05 -20.60
C SER A 26 -20.07 32.95 -22.10
N ALA A 27 -20.52 31.88 -22.77
CA ALA A 27 -20.62 31.82 -24.22
C ALA A 27 -21.95 31.17 -24.64
N SER A 28 -22.66 31.84 -25.56
CA SER A 28 -24.01 31.49 -26.01
C SER A 28 -24.03 30.52 -27.19
N ALA A 29 -25.14 29.82 -27.37
CA ALA A 29 -25.37 28.91 -28.49
C ALA A 29 -25.77 29.65 -29.78
N SER A 30 -25.42 29.07 -30.93
CA SER A 30 -25.92 29.44 -32.26
C SER A 30 -26.16 28.18 -33.10
N THR A 31 -27.37 28.01 -33.62
CA THR A 31 -27.77 26.89 -34.50
C THR A 31 -27.87 27.32 -35.96
N SER A 32 -27.35 26.51 -36.91
CA SER A 32 -27.91 26.29 -38.28
C SER A 32 -26.92 25.51 -39.18
N THR A 33 -27.26 24.92 -40.34
CA THR A 33 -28.32 23.99 -40.81
C THR A 33 -27.86 23.44 -42.19
N VAL A 34 -28.37 22.30 -42.72
CA VAL A 34 -28.31 21.86 -44.16
C VAL A 34 -26.92 21.39 -44.68
N ALA A 35 -26.72 20.35 -45.52
CA ALA A 35 -27.50 19.16 -45.93
C ALA A 35 -26.61 18.04 -46.56
N ARG A 36 -27.23 16.89 -46.84
CA ARG A 36 -26.79 15.74 -47.69
C ARG A 36 -26.63 16.14 -49.19
N PRO A 37 -26.01 15.34 -50.11
CA PRO A 37 -26.18 13.88 -50.31
C PRO A 37 -24.86 13.16 -50.78
N SER A 38 -24.74 12.00 -51.47
CA SER A 38 -25.66 10.94 -51.96
C SER A 38 -24.92 9.59 -52.25
N THR A 39 -25.44 8.44 -51.78
CA THR A 39 -25.19 7.04 -52.28
C THR A 39 -23.74 6.48 -52.17
N SER A 40 -23.45 5.17 -52.27
CA SER A 40 -24.22 4.02 -52.78
C SER A 40 -23.81 2.64 -52.19
N LYS A 41 -24.78 1.71 -52.16
CA LYS A 41 -24.71 0.22 -52.31
C LYS A 41 -23.86 -0.62 -51.32
N ILE A 42 -24.51 -1.43 -50.46
CA ILE A 42 -24.87 -2.87 -50.63
C ILE A 42 -23.65 -3.81 -50.59
N SER A 43 -23.54 -4.67 -49.56
CA SER A 43 -23.92 -6.10 -49.68
C SER A 43 -23.87 -6.83 -48.32
N SER A 44 -24.56 -7.97 -48.25
CA SER A 44 -24.76 -8.82 -47.06
C SER A 44 -23.97 -10.12 -47.15
N ARG A 45 -23.67 -10.74 -45.98
CA ARG A 45 -23.14 -12.12 -45.81
C ARG A 45 -21.66 -12.25 -46.26
N LEU A 46 -20.89 -13.26 -45.86
CA LEU A 46 -21.17 -14.47 -45.08
C LEU A 46 -20.28 -14.57 -43.83
N CYS A 47 -20.81 -15.23 -42.79
CA CYS A 47 -19.97 -15.99 -41.87
C CYS A 47 -19.51 -17.26 -42.60
N GLN A 48 -18.19 -17.47 -42.75
CA GLN A 48 -17.64 -18.77 -43.11
C GLN A 48 -16.22 -18.93 -42.54
N SER A 49 -15.94 -20.18 -42.18
CA SER A 49 -14.70 -20.68 -41.59
C SER A 49 -13.46 -20.42 -42.43
N ASN A 50 -12.30 -20.31 -41.78
CA ASN A 50 -11.27 -21.33 -41.97
C ASN A 50 -10.29 -21.45 -40.80
N GLN A 51 -9.89 -22.70 -40.54
CA GLN A 51 -8.78 -23.05 -39.67
C GLN A 51 -7.47 -22.88 -40.46
N HIS A 52 -6.43 -22.31 -39.84
CA HIS A 52 -5.02 -22.67 -40.03
C HIS A 52 -4.28 -22.12 -38.79
N PHE A 53 -3.73 -22.97 -37.93
CA PHE A 53 -2.44 -23.66 -38.12
C PHE A 53 -1.27 -22.67 -38.09
N PHE A 54 -0.71 -22.46 -36.89
CA PHE A 54 0.65 -22.00 -36.69
C PHE A 54 1.22 -22.67 -35.42
N ASP A 55 2.19 -23.56 -35.63
CA ASP A 55 2.91 -24.24 -34.57
C ASP A 55 3.77 -23.27 -33.74
N ILE A 56 3.83 -23.50 -32.43
CA ILE A 56 4.81 -22.84 -31.53
C ILE A 56 5.82 -23.90 -31.07
N PRO A 57 7.13 -23.70 -31.25
CA PRO A 57 8.11 -24.77 -31.12
C PRO A 57 8.41 -25.15 -29.66
N ARG A 58 8.47 -26.47 -29.44
CA ARG A 58 8.87 -27.13 -28.20
C ARG A 58 10.39 -27.04 -28.00
N SER A 59 10.87 -26.01 -27.31
CA SER A 59 12.29 -25.94 -26.90
C SER A 59 12.55 -26.83 -25.68
N ALA A 60 13.51 -27.76 -25.81
CA ALA A 60 13.83 -28.75 -24.78
C ALA A 60 14.99 -28.28 -23.90
N ALA A 61 14.76 -28.21 -22.58
CA ALA A 61 15.79 -27.94 -21.57
C ALA A 61 15.87 -29.06 -20.52
N LYS A 62 16.53 -30.15 -20.92
CA LYS A 62 17.43 -31.00 -20.12
C LYS A 62 17.04 -31.26 -18.64
N MET A 63 16.39 -32.40 -18.39
CA MET A 63 16.45 -33.04 -17.07
C MET A 63 17.88 -33.52 -16.78
N SER A 64 18.43 -33.14 -15.63
CA SER A 64 19.57 -33.82 -15.01
C SER A 64 19.09 -34.56 -13.76
N SER A 65 19.23 -35.89 -13.78
CA SER A 65 18.85 -36.79 -12.69
C SER A 65 19.71 -36.62 -11.44
N GLY A 66 19.10 -36.78 -10.27
CA GLY A 66 19.82 -37.29 -9.09
C GLY A 66 19.87 -36.39 -7.86
N LYS A 67 18.79 -36.36 -7.07
CA LYS A 67 18.90 -36.73 -5.66
C LYS A 67 17.58 -37.30 -5.14
N GLU A 68 17.68 -38.37 -4.36
CA GLU A 68 16.53 -39.13 -3.86
C GLU A 68 15.71 -38.26 -2.89
N ALA A 69 14.39 -38.25 -3.10
CA ALA A 69 13.46 -37.71 -2.12
C ALA A 69 13.39 -38.66 -0.93
N GLY A 70 14.29 -38.49 0.03
CA GLY A 70 14.15 -39.06 1.35
C GLY A 70 12.86 -38.54 1.98
N ALA A 71 11.83 -39.37 2.04
CA ALA A 71 10.56 -39.08 2.67
C ALA A 71 10.70 -39.05 4.20
N ALA A 72 11.42 -38.05 4.71
CA ALA A 72 11.34 -37.65 6.10
C ALA A 72 9.94 -37.08 6.31
N GLY A 73 9.16 -37.71 7.20
CA GLY A 73 7.73 -37.44 7.33
C GLY A 73 7.44 -35.96 7.58
N ALA A 74 6.51 -35.41 6.80
CA ALA A 74 5.94 -34.10 7.06
C ALA A 74 5.11 -34.17 8.35
N ALA A 75 5.78 -34.01 9.49
CA ALA A 75 5.12 -33.44 10.66
C ALA A 75 4.46 -32.15 10.19
N ALA A 76 3.14 -32.04 10.35
CA ALA A 76 2.42 -30.87 9.89
C ALA A 76 3.03 -29.63 10.55
N GLU A 77 3.67 -28.75 9.76
CA GLU A 77 4.18 -27.48 10.27
C GLU A 77 2.98 -26.75 10.89
N SER A 78 3.01 -26.57 12.21
CA SER A 78 1.94 -25.92 12.94
C SER A 78 2.34 -24.46 13.16
N TYR A 79 1.60 -23.56 12.52
CA TYR A 79 1.76 -22.14 12.77
C TYR A 79 1.30 -21.82 14.19
N GLN A 80 2.13 -21.10 14.94
CA GLN A 80 1.74 -20.52 16.21
C GLN A 80 1.02 -19.20 15.92
N ALA A 81 -0.26 -19.13 16.25
CA ALA A 81 -1.06 -17.91 16.14
C ALA A 81 -0.42 -16.74 16.90
N ASP A 82 -0.75 -15.52 16.51
CA ASP A 82 -0.27 -14.27 17.12
C ASP A 82 1.25 -14.02 17.03
N THR A 83 2.06 -14.90 16.43
CA THR A 83 3.52 -14.69 16.28
C THR A 83 3.88 -13.64 15.24
N ASN A 84 3.05 -13.44 14.22
CA ASN A 84 3.17 -12.37 13.23
C ASN A 84 1.93 -11.46 13.23
N SER A 85 2.10 -10.21 12.82
CA SER A 85 1.07 -9.18 12.74
C SER A 85 1.07 -8.46 11.40
N VAL A 86 -0.09 -7.98 10.98
CA VAL A 86 -0.24 -6.94 9.96
C VAL A 86 -0.38 -5.60 10.67
N VAL A 87 0.48 -4.64 10.34
CA VAL A 87 0.45 -3.28 10.87
C VAL A 87 -0.01 -2.32 9.78
N PHE A 88 -0.97 -1.47 10.11
CA PHE A 88 -1.49 -0.40 9.26
C PHE A 88 -0.88 0.93 9.69
N VAL A 89 -0.46 1.72 8.71
CA VAL A 89 0.06 3.08 8.86
C VAL A 89 -0.43 3.92 7.69
N THR A 90 -1.13 5.02 7.96
CA THR A 90 -1.44 6.02 6.92
C THR A 90 -0.27 7.00 6.76
N THR A 91 -0.14 7.57 5.56
CA THR A 91 0.91 8.53 5.20
C THR A 91 0.31 9.59 4.27
N PRO A 92 0.74 10.87 4.33
CA PRO A 92 0.12 11.95 3.56
C PRO A 92 0.24 11.79 2.04
N ASP A 93 1.24 11.04 1.57
CA ASP A 93 1.50 10.89 0.15
C ASP A 93 2.30 9.61 -0.16
N ARG A 94 2.26 9.21 -1.44
CA ARG A 94 2.89 7.99 -1.94
C ARG A 94 4.42 8.02 -1.90
N GLU A 95 5.07 9.19 -1.95
CA GLU A 95 6.52 9.32 -1.86
C GLU A 95 6.99 9.13 -0.41
N THR A 96 6.32 9.77 0.55
CA THR A 96 6.50 9.54 1.99
C THR A 96 6.27 8.07 2.34
N GLY A 97 5.15 7.48 1.90
CA GLY A 97 4.84 6.06 2.13
C GLY A 97 5.90 5.12 1.56
N LYS A 98 6.44 5.40 0.37
CA LYS A 98 7.55 4.63 -0.22
C LYS A 98 8.85 4.75 0.56
N LYS A 99 9.26 5.97 0.94
CA LYS A 99 10.49 6.20 1.72
C LYS A 99 10.44 5.45 3.05
N LEU A 100 9.33 5.60 3.77
CA LEU A 100 9.10 4.93 5.05
C LEU A 100 9.12 3.39 4.87
N ALA A 101 8.42 2.87 3.86
CA ALA A 101 8.41 1.43 3.57
C ALA A 101 9.82 0.88 3.26
N SER A 102 10.62 1.55 2.43
CA SER A 102 12.00 1.14 2.14
C SER A 102 12.84 1.09 3.43
N SER A 103 12.83 2.14 4.24
CA SER A 103 13.63 2.18 5.47
C SER A 103 13.17 1.18 6.54
N ILE A 104 11.88 0.80 6.57
CA ILE A 104 11.38 -0.30 7.41
C ILE A 104 12.00 -1.65 6.99
N ILE A 105 12.07 -1.93 5.69
CA ILE A 105 12.64 -3.17 5.15
C ILE A 105 14.17 -3.20 5.31
N GLU A 106 14.86 -2.10 5.00
CA GLU A 106 16.32 -1.96 5.17
C GLU A 106 16.77 -2.23 6.61
N ARG A 107 15.96 -1.81 7.59
CA ARG A 107 16.19 -2.03 9.03
C ARG A 107 15.69 -3.38 9.54
N ARG A 108 15.18 -4.25 8.66
CA ARG A 108 14.55 -5.55 9.00
C ARG A 108 13.46 -5.42 10.10
N LEU A 109 12.72 -4.31 10.11
CA LEU A 109 11.59 -4.10 11.02
C LEU A 109 10.31 -4.77 10.51
N ALA A 110 10.27 -5.18 9.25
CA ALA A 110 9.22 -5.97 8.63
C ALA A 110 9.79 -6.81 7.47
N ALA A 111 9.05 -7.83 7.05
CA ALA A 111 9.41 -8.65 5.89
C ALA A 111 8.83 -8.09 4.58
N CYS A 112 7.65 -7.46 4.65
CA CYS A 112 6.91 -6.98 3.49
C CYS A 112 6.08 -5.73 3.83
N VAL A 113 5.95 -4.81 2.89
CA VAL A 113 4.99 -3.69 2.94
C VAL A 113 4.21 -3.66 1.63
N ASN A 114 2.88 -3.67 1.70
CA ASN A 114 2.05 -3.28 0.55
C ASN A 114 1.74 -1.79 0.69
N ILE A 115 1.73 -1.08 -0.44
CA ILE A 115 1.36 0.34 -0.52
C ILE A 115 0.05 0.42 -1.28
N VAL A 116 -1.01 0.87 -0.61
CA VAL A 116 -2.33 1.13 -1.22
C VAL A 116 -2.42 2.66 -1.41
N PRO A 117 -2.25 3.17 -2.65
CA PRO A 117 -2.34 4.60 -2.92
C PRO A 117 -3.79 5.09 -2.94
N GLU A 118 -3.96 6.41 -2.92
CA GLU A 118 -5.24 7.07 -3.24
C GLU A 118 -6.40 6.63 -2.34
N ILE A 119 -6.14 6.56 -1.02
CA ILE A 119 -7.20 6.45 -0.02
C ILE A 119 -7.71 7.84 0.38
N GLU A 120 -8.93 7.90 0.90
CA GLU A 120 -9.54 9.10 1.48
C GLU A 120 -9.83 8.84 2.97
N SER A 121 -9.22 9.65 3.84
CA SER A 121 -9.36 9.53 5.28
C SER A 121 -10.29 10.63 5.80
N ILE A 122 -11.39 10.22 6.44
CA ILE A 122 -12.44 11.11 6.94
C ILE A 122 -12.46 11.07 8.46
N TYR A 123 -12.19 12.20 9.11
CA TYR A 123 -12.01 12.24 10.57
C TYR A 123 -12.49 13.55 11.21
N LEU A 124 -12.79 13.51 12.51
CA LEU A 124 -13.20 14.69 13.28
C LEU A 124 -11.99 15.33 13.96
N TRP A 125 -11.67 16.58 13.63
CA TRP A 125 -10.63 17.38 14.29
C TRP A 125 -11.11 18.80 14.53
N GLU A 126 -10.84 19.34 15.73
CA GLU A 126 -11.27 20.69 16.16
C GLU A 126 -12.77 20.98 15.93
N GLY A 127 -13.61 19.95 16.09
CA GLY A 127 -15.07 20.04 15.89
C GLY A 127 -15.54 20.10 14.44
N LYS A 128 -14.64 19.86 13.47
CA LYS A 128 -14.94 19.81 12.03
C LYS A 128 -14.63 18.43 11.47
N VAL A 129 -15.42 18.00 10.49
CA VAL A 129 -15.08 16.84 9.65
C VAL A 129 -14.05 17.31 8.63
N ASN A 130 -12.92 16.61 8.57
CA ASN A 130 -11.84 16.82 7.62
C ASN A 130 -11.75 15.60 6.70
N GLN A 131 -11.22 15.81 5.50
CA GLN A 131 -11.06 14.80 4.46
C GLN A 131 -9.70 15.02 3.83
N ASP A 132 -8.80 14.06 3.97
CA ASP A 132 -7.46 14.12 3.39
C ASP A 132 -7.23 12.93 2.46
N SER A 133 -6.51 13.17 1.36
CA SER A 133 -6.01 12.08 0.51
C SER A 133 -4.71 11.54 1.10
N GLU A 134 -4.65 10.23 1.29
CA GLU A 134 -3.54 9.55 1.95
C GLU A 134 -3.07 8.31 1.16
N THR A 135 -2.04 7.65 1.68
CA THR A 135 -1.55 6.35 1.22
C THR A 135 -1.44 5.41 2.42
N LEU A 136 -2.08 4.24 2.35
CA LEU A 136 -2.08 3.23 3.40
C LEU A 136 -0.94 2.22 3.18
N LEU A 137 -0.17 1.96 4.24
CA LEU A 137 0.85 0.92 4.29
C LEU A 137 0.31 -0.29 5.04
N MET A 138 0.38 -1.48 4.45
CA MET A 138 0.08 -2.76 5.11
C MET A 138 1.37 -3.56 5.31
N ILE A 139 1.95 -3.43 6.49
CA ILE A 139 3.28 -3.92 6.87
C ILE A 139 3.15 -5.30 7.54
N LYS A 140 3.93 -6.31 7.14
CA LYS A 140 3.90 -7.67 7.70
C LYS A 140 5.19 -7.92 8.48
N THR A 141 5.07 -8.16 9.78
CA THR A 141 6.21 -8.32 10.69
C THR A 141 5.90 -9.32 11.81
N ARG A 142 6.91 -9.66 12.61
CA ARG A 142 6.73 -10.40 13.86
C ARG A 142 6.00 -9.51 14.88
N THR A 143 5.08 -10.07 15.65
CA THR A 143 4.31 -9.34 16.68
C THR A 143 5.23 -8.70 17.74
N GLU A 144 6.31 -9.39 18.12
CA GLU A 144 7.31 -8.87 19.08
C GLU A 144 8.09 -7.61 18.60
N ARG A 145 8.03 -7.28 17.30
CA ARG A 145 8.70 -6.13 16.69
C ARG A 145 7.78 -4.92 16.49
N VAL A 146 6.47 -5.06 16.77
CA VAL A 146 5.47 -3.98 16.55
C VAL A 146 5.80 -2.73 17.36
N ASP A 147 6.28 -2.84 18.61
CA ASP A 147 6.72 -1.70 19.42
C ASP A 147 7.85 -0.89 18.75
N GLU A 148 8.85 -1.59 18.21
CA GLU A 148 10.03 -0.99 17.59
C GLU A 148 9.71 -0.39 16.23
N LEU A 149 8.87 -1.07 15.44
CA LEU A 149 8.28 -0.52 14.22
C LEU A 149 7.46 0.74 14.51
N SER A 150 6.60 0.73 15.53
CA SER A 150 5.76 1.88 15.90
C SER A 150 6.59 3.06 16.38
N LYS A 151 7.68 2.81 17.11
CA LYS A 151 8.66 3.83 17.48
C LYS A 151 9.35 4.40 16.23
N PHE A 152 9.85 3.53 15.34
CA PHE A 152 10.54 3.95 14.12
C PHE A 152 9.63 4.80 13.22
N VAL A 153 8.36 4.40 13.03
CA VAL A 153 7.37 5.20 12.30
C VAL A 153 7.22 6.57 12.95
N ARG A 154 6.96 6.67 14.26
CA ARG A 154 6.80 7.95 14.97
C ARG A 154 8.01 8.88 14.82
N GLU A 155 9.22 8.35 14.77
CA GLU A 155 10.47 9.13 14.60
C GLU A 155 10.72 9.59 13.15
N ASN A 156 10.03 9.01 12.17
CA ASN A 156 10.26 9.24 10.73
C ASN A 156 8.99 9.64 9.96
N HIS A 157 7.88 9.93 10.66
CA HIS A 157 6.60 10.32 10.07
C HIS A 157 6.41 11.85 10.09
N PRO A 158 5.84 12.47 9.04
CA PRO A 158 5.58 13.92 9.04
C PRO A 158 4.48 14.36 10.01
N TYR A 159 3.55 13.47 10.37
CA TYR A 159 2.51 13.79 11.38
C TYR A 159 3.05 13.67 12.81
N SER A 160 2.66 14.61 13.66
CA SER A 160 2.96 14.61 15.10
C SER A 160 2.41 13.38 15.84
N VAL A 161 1.27 12.85 15.37
CA VAL A 161 0.67 11.59 15.82
C VAL A 161 0.36 10.77 14.58
N ALA A 162 1.28 9.88 14.21
CA ALA A 162 1.08 8.94 13.11
C ALA A 162 0.09 7.83 13.51
N GLU A 163 -0.79 7.41 12.61
CA GLU A 163 -1.55 6.17 12.79
C GLU A 163 -0.59 4.98 12.75
N VAL A 164 -0.58 4.16 13.80
CA VAL A 164 0.06 2.85 13.80
C VAL A 164 -0.81 1.88 14.60
N ILE A 165 -1.48 0.95 13.92
CA ILE A 165 -2.34 -0.07 14.53
C ILE A 165 -1.99 -1.46 13.99
N SER A 166 -2.14 -2.51 14.81
CA SER A 166 -1.73 -3.88 14.45
C SER A 166 -2.84 -4.90 14.66
N LEU A 167 -3.02 -5.79 13.69
CA LEU A 167 -3.89 -6.97 13.77
C LEU A 167 -3.03 -8.25 13.77
N PRO A 168 -3.22 -9.18 14.73
CA PRO A 168 -2.46 -10.42 14.77
C PRO A 168 -2.92 -11.42 13.69
N ILE A 169 -1.97 -12.12 13.09
CA ILE A 169 -2.22 -13.15 12.08
C ILE A 169 -2.51 -14.46 12.79
N GLN A 170 -3.74 -14.97 12.62
CA GLN A 170 -4.21 -16.23 13.22
C GLN A 170 -3.81 -17.46 12.42
N ASN A 171 -3.82 -17.38 11.08
CA ASN A 171 -3.52 -18.47 10.17
C ASN A 171 -3.01 -17.94 8.82
N GLY A 172 -2.60 -18.84 7.93
CA GLY A 172 -2.17 -18.50 6.58
C GLY A 172 -1.28 -19.58 5.96
N ASN A 173 -0.59 -19.22 4.88
CA ASN A 173 0.33 -20.12 4.19
C ASN A 173 1.63 -20.31 5.00
N LEU A 174 1.88 -21.51 5.50
CA LEU A 174 2.99 -21.84 6.41
C LEU A 174 4.38 -21.38 5.91
N PRO A 175 4.82 -21.69 4.67
CA PRO A 175 6.06 -21.16 4.11
C PRO A 175 6.16 -19.63 4.11
N TYR A 176 5.04 -18.91 3.94
CA TYR A 176 5.03 -17.43 3.94
C TYR A 176 5.17 -16.88 5.36
N LEU A 177 4.50 -17.49 6.34
CA LEU A 177 4.60 -17.10 7.76
C LEU A 177 6.00 -17.41 8.32
N ASN A 178 6.54 -18.58 7.98
CA ASN A 178 7.93 -18.94 8.27
C ASN A 178 8.92 -17.96 7.62
N TRP A 179 8.68 -17.53 6.37
CA TRP A 179 9.50 -16.52 5.70
C TRP A 179 9.47 -15.14 6.41
N ILE A 180 8.31 -14.67 6.90
CA ILE A 180 8.24 -13.45 7.71
C ILE A 180 9.13 -13.61 8.95
N THR A 181 8.97 -14.72 9.67
CA THR A 181 9.73 -15.02 10.89
C THR A 181 11.23 -15.14 10.62
N GLN A 182 11.66 -15.71 9.49
CA GLN A 182 13.08 -15.83 9.13
C GLN A 182 13.69 -14.50 8.62
N THR A 183 12.91 -13.65 7.97
CA THR A 183 13.38 -12.38 7.38
C THR A 183 13.53 -11.28 8.43
N VAL A 184 12.68 -11.29 9.45
CA VAL A 184 12.68 -10.32 10.55
C VAL A 184 13.40 -10.91 11.76
N PRO A 185 14.52 -10.33 12.23
CA PRO A 185 15.21 -10.78 13.44
C PRO A 185 14.33 -10.71 14.69
N GLY A 186 14.63 -11.56 15.69
CA GLY A 186 13.92 -11.57 16.96
C GLY A 186 14.23 -10.32 17.80
N ARG A 187 13.40 -10.01 18.81
CA ARG A 187 13.65 -8.85 19.66
C ARG A 187 14.95 -9.06 20.46
N GLY A 188 15.97 -8.26 20.16
CA GLY A 188 17.26 -8.27 20.86
C GLY A 188 18.30 -9.26 20.31
N SER A 189 18.04 -9.96 19.19
CA SER A 189 19.11 -10.61 18.45
C SER A 189 20.00 -9.53 17.84
N LYS A 190 21.27 -9.48 18.26
CA LYS A 190 22.30 -8.73 17.54
C LYS A 190 22.73 -9.58 16.33
N ASP A 191 22.34 -9.11 15.15
CA ASP A 191 22.95 -9.52 13.87
C ASP A 191 24.40 -9.00 13.78
#